data_AF-A0A7S2E004-F1
#
_entry.id   AF-A0A7S2E004-F1
#
_cell.length_a   1.000
_cell.length_b   1.000
_cell.length_c   1.000
_cell.angle_alpha   90.00
_cell.angle_beta   90.00
_cell.angle_gamma   90.00
#
_symmetry.space_group_name_H-M   'P 1'
#
loop_
_entity.id
_entity.type
_entity.pdbx_description
1 polymer ?
#
loop_
_entity_poly.entity_id
_entity_poly.type
_entity_poly.pdbx_seq_one_letter_code
_entity_poly.pdbx_strand_id
1 'polypeptide(L)'
;QAAILAGGPHPSISPPPLLFRAFAAQRSARAQGSLLVRGMAYNFATAGYHSFIKATPGIDTDALRASVLKRIDAFDPKSWHDAPMVTIMNGEELRAASDRTVDTVDAFGQQNGKQVLASPETVDKVIAHARNFKASSTDWRSPVRKIEDAFFKGDLAADLVAWQALDFHKQDGITEIEEGVQALLVERQLNDALYEDECQGRLAVGRAAAFVGCVSNFTNFLDLCRKILRNMELGVPVVVLSR
;
A
#
# COMPACT_ATOMS: atom_id res chain seq x y z
N GLN A 1 -7.83 -35.47 33.82
CA GLN A 1 -7.19 -35.63 35.14
C GLN A 1 -6.71 -34.26 35.60
N ALA A 2 -7.18 -33.85 36.79
CA ALA A 2 -6.69 -32.77 37.65
C ALA A 2 -6.70 -31.31 37.09
N ALA A 3 -7.03 -30.27 37.85
CA ALA A 3 -7.64 -30.16 39.17
C ALA A 3 -8.16 -28.72 39.32
N ILE A 4 -9.35 -28.61 39.91
CA ILE A 4 -9.93 -27.37 40.44
C ILE A 4 -9.26 -27.11 41.79
N LEU A 5 -8.80 -25.88 42.03
CA LEU A 5 -8.47 -25.42 43.38
C LEU A 5 -9.24 -24.13 43.69
N ALA A 6 -9.99 -24.22 44.78
CA ALA A 6 -10.78 -23.18 45.40
C ALA A 6 -9.89 -22.16 46.13
N GLY A 7 -10.33 -20.89 46.15
CA GLY A 7 -9.81 -19.84 47.01
C GLY A 7 -10.96 -19.13 47.71
N GLY A 8 -10.94 -19.11 49.05
CA GLY A 8 -11.94 -18.51 49.92
C GLY A 8 -11.90 -16.97 49.97
N PRO A 9 -12.83 -16.34 50.73
CA PRO A 9 -13.07 -14.90 50.67
C PRO A 9 -12.08 -14.10 51.53
N HIS A 10 -11.54 -13.01 50.97
CA HIS A 10 -10.82 -11.97 51.70
C HIS A 10 -11.77 -10.79 52.05
N PRO A 11 -11.53 -10.07 53.15
CA PRO A 11 -12.46 -9.09 53.71
C PRO A 11 -12.48 -7.77 52.94
N SER A 12 -13.65 -7.14 52.93
CA SER A 12 -13.95 -5.86 52.30
C SER A 12 -13.17 -4.71 52.93
N ILE A 13 -12.33 -4.04 52.14
CA ILE A 13 -11.73 -2.74 52.46
C ILE A 13 -12.61 -1.66 51.83
N SER A 14 -13.23 -0.82 52.65
CA SER A 14 -14.00 0.33 52.21
C SER A 14 -13.08 1.43 51.66
N PRO A 15 -13.36 2.04 50.49
CA PRO A 15 -12.58 3.16 50.00
C PRO A 15 -12.97 4.48 50.70
N PRO A 16 -12.03 5.43 50.89
CA PRO A 16 -12.30 6.75 51.43
C PRO A 16 -13.06 7.64 50.42
N PRO A 17 -13.73 8.71 50.88
CA PRO A 17 -14.69 9.46 50.08
C PRO A 17 -14.04 10.24 48.94
N LEU A 18 -14.67 10.15 47.77
CA LEU A 18 -14.37 10.90 46.56
C LEU A 18 -14.81 12.36 46.70
N LEU A 19 -13.90 13.24 47.13
CA LEU A 19 -14.03 14.68 46.91
C LEU A 19 -12.73 15.17 46.27
N PHE A 20 -12.86 15.87 45.14
CA PHE A 20 -11.80 16.35 44.21
C PHE A 20 -11.36 15.42 43.07
N ARG A 21 -12.28 15.00 42.18
CA ARG A 21 -11.91 14.56 40.81
C ARG A 21 -12.90 14.96 39.69
N ALA A 22 -13.76 15.96 39.88
CA ALA A 22 -14.76 16.31 38.86
C ALA A 22 -14.27 17.25 37.73
N PHE A 23 -13.19 18.01 37.92
CA PHE A 23 -12.75 18.99 36.90
C PHE A 23 -11.70 18.48 35.89
N ALA A 24 -10.98 17.39 36.20
CA ALA A 24 -10.01 16.80 35.27
C ALA A 24 -10.65 15.79 34.29
N ALA A 25 -11.71 15.08 34.71
CA ALA A 25 -12.37 14.07 33.89
C ALA A 25 -13.18 14.66 32.72
N GLN A 26 -13.76 15.85 32.89
CA GLN A 26 -14.56 16.49 31.84
C GLN A 26 -13.72 17.05 30.67
N ARG A 27 -12.47 17.48 30.91
CA ARG A 27 -11.56 17.88 29.81
C ARG A 27 -11.02 16.66 29.04
N SER A 28 -10.74 15.55 29.72
CA SER A 28 -10.32 14.29 29.09
C SER A 28 -11.40 13.70 28.19
N ALA A 29 -12.66 13.67 28.65
CA ALA A 29 -13.77 13.12 27.86
C ALA A 29 -14.14 13.98 26.65
N ARG A 30 -13.99 15.32 26.72
CA ARG A 30 -14.25 16.22 25.57
C ARG A 30 -13.14 16.13 24.52
N ALA A 31 -11.88 15.96 24.95
CA ALA A 31 -10.76 15.69 24.04
C ALA A 31 -10.89 14.30 23.39
N GLN A 32 -11.26 13.26 24.14
CA GLN A 32 -11.47 11.91 23.61
C GLN A 32 -12.69 11.80 22.68
N GLY A 33 -13.80 12.48 22.99
CA GLY A 33 -14.97 12.55 22.11
C GLY A 33 -14.69 13.31 20.81
N SER A 34 -13.88 14.36 20.86
CA SER A 34 -13.40 15.06 19.65
C SER A 34 -12.42 14.23 18.81
N LEU A 35 -11.61 13.38 19.45
CA LEU A 35 -10.64 12.52 18.78
C LEU A 35 -11.33 11.34 18.05
N LEU A 36 -12.30 10.70 18.70
CA LEU A 36 -13.09 9.60 18.11
C LEU A 36 -13.93 10.06 16.90
N VAL A 37 -14.54 11.25 16.98
CA VAL A 37 -15.32 11.82 15.86
C VAL A 37 -14.42 12.20 14.67
N ARG A 38 -13.16 12.59 14.91
CA ARG A 38 -12.20 12.92 13.85
C ARG A 38 -11.54 11.69 13.22
N GLY A 39 -11.27 10.63 13.98
CA GLY A 39 -10.80 9.37 13.39
C GLY A 39 -11.76 8.80 12.34
N MET A 40 -13.08 8.99 12.54
CA MET A 40 -14.09 8.59 11.57
C MET A 40 -14.13 9.47 10.31
N ALA A 41 -13.52 10.66 10.30
CA ALA A 41 -13.54 11.55 9.14
C ALA A 41 -12.81 10.96 7.92
N TYR A 42 -11.90 10.00 8.15
CA TYR A 42 -11.18 9.27 7.10
C TYR A 42 -11.87 7.97 6.68
N ASN A 43 -12.89 7.53 7.43
CA ASN A 43 -13.60 6.29 7.13
C ASN A 43 -14.44 6.47 5.86
N PHE A 44 -14.40 5.45 5.02
CA PHE A 44 -15.24 5.37 3.82
C PHE A 44 -16.72 5.61 4.16
N ALA A 45 -17.44 6.27 3.25
CA ALA A 45 -18.84 6.64 3.38
C ALA A 45 -19.18 7.59 4.56
N THR A 46 -18.24 8.42 4.99
CA THR A 46 -18.50 9.52 5.93
C THR A 46 -18.52 10.88 5.23
N ALA A 47 -19.16 11.87 5.85
CA ALA A 47 -19.16 13.25 5.34
C ALA A 47 -17.74 13.84 5.27
N GLY A 48 -16.86 13.44 6.19
CA GLY A 48 -15.44 13.79 6.16
C GLY A 48 -14.77 13.22 4.92
N TYR A 49 -14.91 11.93 4.66
CA TYR A 49 -14.35 11.28 3.47
C TYR A 49 -14.84 11.93 2.17
N HIS A 50 -16.15 12.18 2.09
CA HIS A 50 -16.76 12.85 0.94
C HIS A 50 -16.18 14.25 0.68
N SER A 51 -15.77 14.98 1.72
CA SER A 51 -15.20 16.33 1.58
C SER A 51 -13.85 16.36 0.83
N PHE A 52 -13.17 15.21 0.69
CA PHE A 52 -11.92 15.09 -0.06
C PHE A 52 -12.14 14.74 -1.55
N ILE A 53 -13.37 14.49 -1.96
CA ILE A 53 -13.70 14.21 -3.36
C ILE A 53 -13.73 15.54 -4.11
N LYS A 54 -12.83 15.69 -5.08
CA LYS A 54 -12.71 16.87 -5.95
C LYS A 54 -12.98 16.49 -7.40
N ALA A 55 -13.25 17.49 -8.23
CA ALA A 55 -13.31 17.30 -9.67
C ALA A 55 -11.97 16.74 -10.17
N THR A 56 -12.05 15.68 -10.97
CA THR A 56 -10.85 15.01 -11.50
C THR A 56 -10.40 15.69 -12.79
N PRO A 57 -9.09 15.91 -13.00
CA PRO A 57 -8.58 16.15 -14.35
C PRO A 57 -8.93 14.97 -15.27
N GLY A 58 -9.36 15.27 -16.49
CA GLY A 58 -9.54 14.25 -17.52
C GLY A 58 -8.19 13.68 -17.98
N ILE A 59 -8.20 12.44 -18.44
CA ILE A 59 -7.07 11.83 -19.16
C ILE A 59 -7.39 11.88 -20.66
N ASP A 60 -6.39 12.22 -21.48
CA ASP A 60 -6.48 12.06 -22.93
C ASP A 60 -6.35 10.56 -23.27
N THR A 61 -7.48 9.87 -23.25
CA THR A 61 -7.53 8.42 -23.47
C THR A 61 -7.21 8.04 -24.91
N ASP A 62 -7.43 8.94 -25.88
CA ASP A 62 -7.08 8.70 -27.28
C ASP A 62 -5.57 8.74 -27.49
N ALA A 63 -4.88 9.73 -26.93
CA ALA A 63 -3.43 9.80 -26.94
C ALA A 63 -2.79 8.61 -26.20
N LEU A 64 -3.36 8.22 -25.04
CA LEU A 64 -2.90 7.05 -24.29
C LEU A 64 -3.08 5.76 -25.12
N ARG A 65 -4.25 5.56 -25.75
CA ARG A 65 -4.53 4.40 -26.60
C ARG A 65 -3.55 4.30 -27.77
N ALA A 66 -3.30 5.41 -28.47
CA ALA A 66 -2.32 5.43 -29.55
C ALA A 66 -0.91 5.06 -29.07
N SER A 67 -0.52 5.54 -27.89
CA SER A 67 0.77 5.23 -27.27
C SER A 67 0.88 3.75 -26.88
N VAL A 68 -0.19 3.17 -26.31
CA VAL A 68 -0.25 1.74 -25.96
C VAL A 68 -0.05 0.85 -27.17
N LEU A 69 -0.74 1.12 -28.28
CA LEU A 69 -0.58 0.34 -29.51
C LEU A 69 0.87 0.37 -30.01
N LYS A 70 1.48 1.55 -30.00
CA LYS A 70 2.90 1.70 -30.34
C LYS A 70 3.82 0.90 -29.41
N ARG A 71 3.52 0.82 -28.11
CA ARG A 71 4.29 0.03 -27.14
C ARG A 71 4.13 -1.47 -27.37
N ILE A 72 2.92 -1.94 -27.69
CA ILE A 72 2.65 -3.34 -28.04
C ILE A 72 3.43 -3.73 -29.31
N ASP A 73 3.38 -2.90 -30.36
CA ASP A 73 4.07 -3.17 -31.62
C ASP A 73 5.61 -3.20 -31.46
N ALA A 74 6.14 -2.41 -30.53
CA ALA A 74 7.57 -2.32 -30.25
C ALA A 74 8.06 -3.30 -29.17
N PHE A 75 7.18 -4.12 -28.60
CA PHE A 75 7.53 -5.02 -27.51
C PHE A 75 8.49 -6.13 -27.97
N ASP A 76 9.57 -6.33 -27.21
CA ASP A 76 10.48 -7.46 -27.39
C ASP A 76 10.16 -8.54 -26.33
N PRO A 77 9.56 -9.68 -26.72
CA PRO A 77 9.27 -10.77 -25.79
C PRO A 77 10.49 -11.30 -25.04
N LYS A 78 11.70 -11.18 -25.62
CA LYS A 78 12.93 -11.64 -24.96
C LYS A 78 13.22 -10.85 -23.69
N SER A 79 12.77 -9.60 -23.60
CA SER A 79 13.00 -8.76 -22.41
C SER A 79 12.49 -9.41 -21.12
N TRP A 80 11.36 -10.12 -21.16
CA TRP A 80 10.79 -10.83 -20.00
C TRP A 80 11.52 -12.13 -19.65
N HIS A 81 12.35 -12.64 -20.56
CA HIS A 81 13.20 -13.80 -20.29
C HIS A 81 14.61 -13.40 -19.83
N ASP A 82 15.15 -12.33 -20.41
CA ASP A 82 16.51 -11.85 -20.16
C ASP A 82 16.61 -11.05 -18.85
N ALA A 83 15.52 -10.38 -18.45
CA ALA A 83 15.38 -9.69 -17.17
C ALA A 83 14.25 -10.33 -16.34
N PRO A 84 14.49 -11.50 -15.72
CA PRO A 84 13.45 -12.20 -14.98
C PRO A 84 12.98 -11.38 -13.77
N MET A 85 11.69 -11.49 -13.44
CA MET A 85 11.16 -10.90 -12.21
C MET A 85 11.91 -11.47 -11.00
N VAL A 86 12.36 -10.60 -10.10
CA VAL A 86 13.18 -10.98 -8.94
C VAL A 86 12.88 -10.06 -7.76
N THR A 87 13.09 -10.55 -6.55
CA THR A 87 13.03 -9.73 -5.34
C THR A 87 14.03 -8.58 -5.43
N ILE A 88 13.57 -7.35 -5.20
CA ILE A 88 14.43 -6.17 -5.10
C ILE A 88 14.51 -5.73 -3.64
N MET A 89 15.72 -5.48 -3.13
CA MET A 89 15.97 -4.93 -1.81
C MET A 89 17.03 -3.83 -1.91
N ASN A 90 16.75 -2.64 -1.38
CA ASN A 90 17.63 -1.47 -1.46
C ASN A 90 18.06 -1.08 -2.90
N GLY A 91 17.19 -1.32 -3.89
CA GLY A 91 17.49 -1.03 -5.29
C GLY A 91 18.35 -2.09 -5.99
N GLU A 92 18.68 -3.19 -5.31
CA GLU A 92 19.48 -4.29 -5.84
C GLU A 92 18.65 -5.57 -5.96
N GLU A 93 18.97 -6.38 -6.97
CA GLU A 93 18.41 -7.72 -7.09
C GLU A 93 18.91 -8.61 -5.95
N LEU A 94 17.98 -9.15 -5.17
CA LEU A 94 18.28 -10.07 -4.10
C LEU A 94 18.23 -11.50 -4.62
N ARG A 95 19.39 -12.15 -4.68
CA ARG A 95 19.54 -13.54 -5.13
C ARG A 95 20.29 -14.38 -4.10
N ALA A 96 19.89 -15.63 -3.96
CA ALA A 96 20.60 -16.69 -3.25
C ALA A 96 20.93 -17.85 -4.21
N ALA A 97 21.97 -18.60 -3.90
CA ALA A 97 22.33 -19.80 -4.69
C ALA A 97 21.22 -20.87 -4.67
N SER A 98 20.37 -20.82 -3.66
CA SER A 98 19.21 -21.71 -3.47
C SER A 98 17.93 -21.21 -4.16
N ASP A 99 17.94 -20.02 -4.77
CA ASP A 99 16.80 -19.52 -5.54
C ASP A 99 16.60 -20.32 -6.82
N ARG A 100 15.37 -20.39 -7.30
CA ARG A 100 15.03 -21.12 -8.51
C ARG A 100 14.45 -20.18 -9.55
N THR A 101 15.00 -20.20 -10.76
CA THR A 101 14.36 -19.56 -11.90
C THR A 101 13.30 -20.51 -12.46
N VAL A 102 12.09 -20.00 -12.67
CA VAL A 102 10.98 -20.72 -13.29
C VAL A 102 10.42 -19.90 -14.44
N ASP A 103 9.81 -20.58 -15.40
CA ASP A 103 9.08 -19.93 -16.47
C ASP A 103 7.77 -19.36 -15.94
N THR A 104 7.38 -18.18 -16.43
CA THR A 104 6.05 -17.60 -16.22
C THR A 104 5.15 -17.96 -17.38
N VAL A 105 3.85 -17.97 -17.13
CA VAL A 105 2.83 -18.19 -18.16
C VAL A 105 1.82 -17.04 -18.16
N ASP A 106 1.33 -16.71 -19.35
CA ASP A 106 0.24 -15.76 -19.53
C ASP A 106 -1.11 -16.34 -19.05
N ALA A 107 -2.16 -15.53 -19.17
CA ALA A 107 -3.53 -15.92 -18.79
C ALA A 107 -4.09 -17.14 -19.55
N PHE A 108 -3.48 -17.56 -20.66
CA PHE A 108 -3.86 -18.73 -21.46
C PHE A 108 -2.89 -19.91 -21.30
N GLY A 109 -1.96 -19.82 -20.36
CA GLY A 109 -0.98 -20.87 -20.08
C GLY A 109 0.16 -20.95 -21.08
N GLN A 110 0.36 -19.95 -21.93
CA GLN A 110 1.55 -19.88 -22.79
C GLN A 110 2.71 -19.28 -22.02
N GLN A 111 3.89 -19.86 -22.17
CA GLN A 111 5.09 -19.32 -21.56
C GLN A 111 5.39 -17.93 -22.13
N ASN A 112 5.58 -16.94 -21.25
CA ASN A 112 5.78 -15.55 -21.64
C ASN A 112 7.02 -14.88 -21.05
N GLY A 113 7.68 -15.50 -20.05
CA GLY A 113 8.81 -14.88 -19.38
C GLY A 113 9.45 -15.80 -18.35
N LYS A 114 10.19 -15.19 -17.41
CA LYS A 114 10.84 -15.89 -16.30
C LYS A 114 10.71 -15.10 -14.99
N GLN A 115 10.69 -15.83 -13.89
CA GLN A 115 10.79 -15.27 -12.55
C GLN A 115 11.73 -16.08 -11.66
N VAL A 116 12.27 -15.42 -10.64
CA VAL A 116 13.16 -15.98 -9.63
C VAL A 116 12.36 -16.17 -8.35
N LEU A 117 12.06 -17.42 -8.02
CA LEU A 117 11.39 -17.78 -6.78
C LEU A 117 12.39 -17.67 -5.62
N ALA A 118 12.09 -16.77 -4.69
CA ALA A 118 12.86 -16.59 -3.47
C ALA A 118 12.88 -17.88 -2.63
N SER A 119 14.07 -18.35 -2.30
CA SER A 119 14.28 -19.43 -1.35
C SER A 119 14.04 -18.96 0.09
N PRO A 120 13.95 -19.89 1.08
CA PRO A 120 13.91 -19.50 2.49
C PRO A 120 15.05 -18.57 2.91
N GLU A 121 16.25 -18.73 2.33
CA GLU A 121 17.40 -17.86 2.60
C GLU A 121 17.15 -16.41 2.13
N THR A 122 16.60 -16.24 0.93
CA THR A 122 16.22 -14.92 0.39
C THR A 122 15.11 -14.29 1.21
N VAL A 123 14.11 -15.08 1.61
CA VAL A 123 13.01 -14.62 2.47
C VAL A 123 13.54 -14.19 3.85
N ASP A 124 14.45 -14.94 4.45
CA ASP A 124 15.06 -14.59 5.74
C ASP A 124 15.83 -13.26 5.68
N LYS A 125 16.51 -12.98 4.56
CA LYS A 125 17.16 -11.67 4.33
C LYS A 125 16.14 -10.53 4.30
N VAL A 126 15.00 -10.71 3.62
CA VAL A 126 13.91 -9.72 3.60
C VAL A 126 13.32 -9.53 4.99
N ILE A 127 13.07 -10.61 5.73
CA ILE A 127 12.56 -10.55 7.11
C ILE A 127 13.56 -9.81 8.02
N ALA A 128 14.84 -10.13 7.92
CA ALA A 128 15.90 -9.47 8.69
C ALA A 128 15.97 -7.97 8.36
N HIS A 129 15.86 -7.60 7.09
CA HIS A 129 15.79 -6.20 6.68
C HIS A 129 14.55 -5.51 7.28
N ALA A 130 13.37 -6.07 7.09
CA ALA A 130 12.11 -5.49 7.57
C ALA A 130 12.08 -5.28 9.10
N ARG A 131 12.68 -6.19 9.87
CA ARG A 131 12.80 -6.07 11.34
C ARG A 131 13.71 -4.93 11.80
N ASN A 132 14.73 -4.61 11.00
CA ASN A 132 15.74 -3.61 11.34
C ASN A 132 15.55 -2.27 10.62
N PHE A 133 14.63 -2.22 9.65
CA PHE A 133 14.38 -1.04 8.86
C PHE A 133 13.86 0.10 9.73
N LYS A 134 14.47 1.27 9.55
CA LYS A 134 14.03 2.53 10.17
C LYS A 134 13.96 3.58 9.07
N ALA A 135 12.75 4.06 8.79
CA ALA A 135 12.58 5.15 7.84
C ALA A 135 13.33 6.39 8.35
N SER A 136 14.10 7.05 7.48
CA SER A 136 14.82 8.29 7.81
C SER A 136 13.89 9.51 7.91
N SER A 137 12.67 9.38 7.38
CA SER A 137 11.62 10.39 7.42
C SER A 137 10.26 9.74 7.63
N THR A 138 9.34 10.49 8.23
CA THR A 138 7.91 10.16 8.33
C THR A 138 7.08 10.80 7.22
N ASP A 139 7.68 11.70 6.44
CA ASP A 139 7.08 12.34 5.27
C ASP A 139 7.90 12.03 4.02
N TRP A 140 7.30 11.23 3.15
CA TRP A 140 7.82 10.90 1.83
C TRP A 140 6.86 11.32 0.71
N ARG A 141 5.86 12.15 1.01
CA ARG A 141 4.83 12.55 0.04
C ARG A 141 5.44 13.14 -1.22
N SER A 142 6.41 14.04 -1.10
CA SER A 142 7.06 14.65 -2.27
C SER A 142 7.78 13.63 -3.18
N PRO A 143 8.74 12.81 -2.69
CA PRO A 143 9.42 11.83 -3.55
C PRO A 143 8.48 10.75 -4.08
N VAL A 144 7.53 10.26 -3.28
CA VAL A 144 6.57 9.24 -3.72
C VAL A 144 5.63 9.78 -4.80
N ARG A 145 5.17 11.04 -4.70
CA ARG A 145 4.34 11.67 -5.75
C ARG A 145 5.09 11.90 -7.05
N LYS A 146 6.42 12.06 -7.03
CA LYS A 146 7.23 12.12 -8.26
C LYS A 146 7.26 10.76 -8.97
N ILE A 147 7.38 9.67 -8.20
CA ILE A 147 7.29 8.31 -8.74
C ILE A 147 5.90 8.08 -9.33
N GLU A 148 4.86 8.46 -8.60
CA GLU A 148 3.48 8.37 -9.08
C GLU A 148 3.25 9.17 -10.36
N ASP A 149 3.70 10.42 -10.41
CA ASP A 149 3.56 11.26 -11.60
C ASP A 149 4.29 10.64 -12.81
N ALA A 150 5.43 9.97 -12.60
CA ALA A 150 6.11 9.23 -13.67
C ALA A 150 5.25 8.07 -14.22
N PHE A 151 4.56 7.33 -13.35
CA PHE A 151 3.68 6.24 -13.75
C PHE A 151 2.41 6.70 -14.48
N PHE A 152 1.78 7.79 -14.04
CA PHE A 152 0.44 8.17 -14.53
C PHE A 152 0.42 9.36 -15.49
N LYS A 153 1.47 10.18 -15.54
CA LYS A 153 1.56 11.36 -16.43
C LYS A 153 2.67 11.24 -17.49
N GLY A 154 3.48 10.18 -17.42
CA GLY A 154 4.55 9.90 -18.37
C GLY A 154 4.23 8.73 -19.29
N ASP A 155 5.23 8.36 -20.08
CA ASP A 155 5.16 7.23 -21.01
C ASP A 155 4.93 5.87 -20.32
N LEU A 156 5.23 5.77 -19.03
CA LEU A 156 5.08 4.55 -18.25
C LEU A 156 3.61 4.09 -18.17
N ALA A 157 2.64 5.00 -18.26
CA ALA A 157 1.23 4.62 -18.30
C ALA A 157 0.94 3.72 -19.51
N ALA A 158 1.53 4.03 -20.66
CA ALA A 158 1.38 3.23 -21.87
C ALA A 158 2.11 1.88 -21.75
N ASP A 159 3.31 1.87 -21.16
CA ASP A 159 4.06 0.63 -20.91
C ASP A 159 3.27 -0.31 -19.98
N LEU A 160 2.69 0.22 -18.89
CA LEU A 160 1.88 -0.55 -17.95
C LEU A 160 0.68 -1.21 -18.61
N VAL A 161 -0.09 -0.44 -19.38
CA VAL A 161 -1.27 -0.98 -20.08
C VAL A 161 -0.85 -2.00 -21.14
N ALA A 162 0.24 -1.75 -21.87
CA ALA A 162 0.77 -2.70 -22.85
C ALA A 162 1.19 -4.02 -22.19
N TRP A 163 1.93 -3.97 -21.07
CA TRP A 163 2.35 -5.17 -20.35
C TRP A 163 1.17 -5.94 -19.77
N GLN A 164 0.16 -5.27 -19.22
CA GLN A 164 -1.07 -5.92 -18.77
C GLN A 164 -1.82 -6.61 -19.93
N ALA A 165 -1.86 -5.98 -21.11
CA ALA A 165 -2.47 -6.57 -22.30
C ALA A 165 -1.67 -7.76 -22.84
N LEU A 166 -0.34 -7.76 -22.74
CA LEU A 166 0.53 -8.81 -23.25
C LEU A 166 0.65 -10.00 -22.29
N ASP A 167 0.62 -9.76 -20.96
CA ASP A 167 0.78 -10.80 -19.93
C ASP A 167 -0.58 -11.40 -19.52
N PHE A 168 -1.58 -10.54 -19.30
CA PHE A 168 -2.89 -10.96 -18.78
C PHE A 168 -4.00 -10.93 -19.83
N HIS A 169 -3.70 -10.50 -21.06
CA HIS A 169 -4.71 -10.26 -22.10
C HIS A 169 -5.85 -9.34 -21.64
N LYS A 170 -5.48 -8.40 -20.77
CA LYS A 170 -6.39 -7.46 -20.16
C LYS A 170 -6.86 -6.42 -21.18
N GLN A 171 -8.15 -6.09 -21.15
CA GLN A 171 -8.80 -5.23 -22.15
C GLN A 171 -9.15 -3.84 -21.62
N ASP A 172 -9.18 -3.67 -20.30
CA ASP A 172 -9.66 -2.49 -19.58
C ASP A 172 -8.53 -1.62 -19.01
N GLY A 173 -7.26 -1.85 -19.40
CA GLY A 173 -6.11 -1.12 -18.83
C GLY A 173 -6.17 0.41 -19.02
N ILE A 174 -6.75 0.91 -20.11
CA ILE A 174 -6.97 2.37 -20.30
C ILE A 174 -7.91 2.92 -19.23
N THR A 175 -9.02 2.22 -18.99
CA THR A 175 -10.00 2.57 -17.96
C THR A 175 -9.37 2.52 -16.58
N GLU A 176 -8.50 1.53 -16.31
CA GLU A 176 -7.76 1.49 -15.05
C GLU A 176 -6.88 2.72 -14.86
N ILE A 177 -6.15 3.18 -15.88
CA ILE A 177 -5.34 4.39 -15.73
C ILE A 177 -6.24 5.61 -15.39
N GLU A 178 -7.40 5.73 -16.02
CA GLU A 178 -8.38 6.79 -15.73
C GLU A 178 -8.91 6.72 -14.29
N GLU A 179 -9.41 5.57 -13.87
CA GLU A 179 -9.89 5.33 -12.51
C GLU A 179 -8.76 5.51 -11.48
N GLY A 180 -7.52 5.18 -11.85
CA GLY A 180 -6.33 5.32 -11.03
C GLY A 180 -6.02 6.76 -10.70
N VAL A 181 -5.97 7.62 -11.73
CA VAL A 181 -5.75 9.06 -11.52
C VAL A 181 -6.87 9.68 -10.68
N GLN A 182 -8.11 9.25 -10.89
CA GLN A 182 -9.26 9.67 -10.07
C GLN A 182 -9.07 9.29 -8.60
N ALA A 183 -8.77 8.01 -8.33
CA ALA A 183 -8.60 7.51 -6.97
C ALA A 183 -7.41 8.19 -6.27
N LEU A 184 -6.28 8.32 -6.96
CA LEU A 184 -5.06 8.91 -6.41
C LEU A 184 -5.25 10.37 -5.99
N LEU A 185 -6.09 11.14 -6.69
CA LEU A 185 -6.41 12.51 -6.29
C LEU A 185 -7.09 12.57 -4.91
N VAL A 186 -8.04 11.68 -4.65
CA VAL A 186 -8.75 11.60 -3.37
C VAL A 186 -7.80 11.10 -2.29
N GLU A 187 -7.04 10.05 -2.58
CA GLU A 187 -6.14 9.44 -1.60
C GLU A 187 -4.93 10.33 -1.24
N ARG A 188 -4.42 11.16 -2.17
CA ARG A 188 -3.43 12.20 -1.87
C ARG A 188 -3.95 13.17 -0.81
N GLN A 189 -5.20 13.59 -0.94
CA GLN A 189 -5.81 14.54 0.01
C GLN A 189 -6.06 13.91 1.37
N LEU A 190 -6.53 12.65 1.39
CA LEU A 190 -6.68 11.89 2.62
C LEU A 190 -5.34 11.75 3.35
N ASN A 191 -4.28 11.40 2.64
CA ASN A 191 -2.93 11.31 3.21
C ASN A 191 -2.39 12.66 3.68
N ASP A 192 -2.64 13.74 2.94
CA ASP A 192 -2.24 15.10 3.36
C ASP A 192 -2.91 15.50 4.67
N ALA A 193 -4.22 15.27 4.79
CA ALA A 193 -4.95 15.53 6.01
C ALA A 193 -4.51 14.61 7.16
N LEU A 194 -4.26 13.32 6.89
CA LEU A 194 -3.77 12.36 7.87
C LEU A 194 -2.40 12.78 8.44
N TYR A 195 -1.48 13.20 7.58
CA TYR A 195 -0.16 13.71 7.99
C TYR A 195 -0.27 15.01 8.80
N GLU A 196 -1.12 15.94 8.37
CA GLU A 196 -1.35 17.21 9.09
C GLU A 196 -1.93 16.94 10.49
N ASP A 197 -2.92 16.05 10.58
CA ASP A 197 -3.49 15.63 11.87
C ASP A 197 -2.46 14.98 12.79
N GLU A 198 -1.55 14.17 12.23
CA GLU A 198 -0.44 13.60 13.00
C GLU A 198 0.54 14.68 13.48
N CYS A 199 0.95 15.62 12.62
CA CYS A 199 1.84 16.72 12.99
C CYS A 199 1.26 17.61 14.08
N GLN A 200 -0.07 17.75 14.10
CA GLN A 200 -0.80 18.51 15.12
C GLN A 200 -1.13 17.65 16.37
N GLY A 201 -0.63 16.42 16.46
CA GLY A 201 -0.78 15.54 17.62
C GLY A 201 -2.20 15.01 17.83
N ARG A 202 -3.05 15.03 16.79
CA ARG A 202 -4.43 14.52 16.86
C ARG A 202 -4.54 13.02 16.66
N LEU A 203 -3.57 12.43 16.00
CA LEU A 203 -3.50 10.99 15.81
C LEU A 203 -2.02 10.59 15.71
N ALA A 204 -1.78 9.29 15.74
CA ALA A 204 -0.47 8.73 15.46
C ALA A 204 -0.61 7.68 14.36
N VAL A 205 0.20 7.79 13.31
CA VAL A 205 0.25 6.80 12.24
C VAL A 205 1.20 5.69 12.68
N GLY A 206 0.66 4.47 12.78
CA GLY A 206 1.46 3.28 13.00
C GLY A 206 2.34 2.99 11.78
N ARG A 207 3.66 2.94 11.98
CA ARG A 207 4.66 2.67 10.91
C ARG A 207 5.23 1.26 10.99
N ALA A 208 4.41 0.30 11.41
CA ALA A 208 4.75 -1.10 11.25
C ALA A 208 4.73 -1.46 9.76
N ALA A 209 5.54 -2.44 9.34
CA ALA A 209 5.59 -2.85 7.95
C ALA A 209 4.19 -3.32 7.46
N ALA A 210 3.72 -2.75 6.36
CA ALA A 210 2.52 -3.14 5.67
C ALA A 210 2.84 -4.28 4.70
N PHE A 211 2.20 -5.44 4.90
CA PHE A 211 2.32 -6.59 4.00
C PHE A 211 1.21 -6.52 2.96
N VAL A 212 1.58 -6.33 1.69
CA VAL A 212 0.66 -6.18 0.57
C VAL A 212 0.74 -7.43 -0.30
N GLY A 213 -0.29 -8.26 -0.23
CA GLY A 213 -0.39 -9.47 -1.06
C GLY A 213 -0.87 -9.17 -2.48
N CYS A 214 -0.17 -9.72 -3.47
CA CYS A 214 -0.60 -9.72 -4.86
C CYS A 214 -1.59 -10.88 -5.09
N VAL A 215 -2.87 -10.67 -4.76
CA VAL A 215 -3.92 -11.68 -4.96
C VAL A 215 -4.43 -11.61 -6.40
N SER A 216 -3.96 -12.58 -7.20
CA SER A 216 -4.31 -12.81 -8.60
C SER A 216 -5.82 -12.92 -8.86
N ASN A 217 -6.33 -11.93 -9.58
CA ASN A 217 -7.43 -12.02 -10.55
C ASN A 217 -7.39 -10.81 -11.50
N PHE A 218 -6.69 -9.77 -11.07
CA PHE A 218 -6.28 -8.65 -11.88
C PHE A 218 -4.79 -8.46 -11.61
N THR A 219 -3.96 -8.29 -12.63
CA THR A 219 -2.76 -7.47 -12.48
C THR A 219 -3.23 -6.06 -12.19
N ASN A 220 -3.72 -5.84 -10.98
CA ASN A 220 -4.23 -4.55 -10.59
C ASN A 220 -3.02 -3.73 -10.19
N PHE A 221 -2.20 -3.36 -11.18
CA PHE A 221 -1.15 -2.38 -11.02
C PHE A 221 -1.71 -1.20 -10.24
N LEU A 222 -2.92 -0.75 -10.59
CA LEU A 222 -3.64 0.29 -9.87
C LEU A 222 -3.85 -0.03 -8.39
N ASP A 223 -4.46 -1.16 -8.02
CA ASP A 223 -4.68 -1.48 -6.61
C ASP A 223 -3.38 -1.67 -5.84
N LEU A 224 -2.40 -2.34 -6.46
CA LEU A 224 -1.10 -2.60 -5.84
C LEU A 224 -0.34 -1.28 -5.64
N CYS A 225 -0.26 -0.46 -6.68
CA CYS A 225 0.36 0.85 -6.68
C CYS A 225 -0.27 1.75 -5.62
N ARG A 226 -1.61 1.83 -5.55
CA ARG A 226 -2.32 2.62 -4.53
C ARG A 226 -2.02 2.14 -3.11
N LYS A 227 -2.06 0.82 -2.86
CA LYS A 227 -1.72 0.25 -1.53
C LYS A 227 -0.27 0.53 -1.14
N ILE A 228 0.65 0.49 -2.09
CA ILE A 228 2.08 0.74 -1.84
C ILE A 228 2.34 2.23 -1.62
N LEU A 229 2.02 3.08 -2.61
CA LEU A 229 2.40 4.49 -2.61
C LEU A 229 1.81 5.23 -1.42
N ARG A 230 0.52 4.99 -1.09
CA ARG A 230 -0.15 5.69 0.01
C ARG A 230 0.45 5.35 1.38
N ASN A 231 0.92 4.11 1.58
CA ASN A 231 1.66 3.74 2.79
C ASN A 231 3.05 4.40 2.82
N MET A 232 3.77 4.34 1.69
CA MET A 232 5.12 4.90 1.60
C MET A 232 5.14 6.42 1.86
N GLU A 233 4.13 7.17 1.38
CA GLU A 233 4.01 8.61 1.61
C GLU A 233 4.14 9.01 3.09
N LEU A 234 3.64 8.18 4.01
CA LEU A 234 3.65 8.43 5.46
C LEU A 234 4.77 7.69 6.20
N GLY A 235 5.76 7.18 5.45
CA GLY A 235 6.91 6.46 6.00
C GLY A 235 6.56 5.08 6.55
N VAL A 236 5.45 4.48 6.11
CA VAL A 236 5.11 3.09 6.45
C VAL A 236 5.92 2.17 5.52
N PRO A 237 6.78 1.28 6.03
CA PRO A 237 7.51 0.33 5.21
C PRO A 237 6.53 -0.63 4.52
N VAL A 238 6.78 -1.00 3.26
CA VAL A 238 5.90 -1.90 2.52
C VAL A 238 6.66 -3.14 2.06
N VAL A 239 6.07 -4.31 2.30
CA VAL A 239 6.58 -5.60 1.82
C VAL A 239 5.53 -6.18 0.86
N VAL A 240 5.90 -6.29 -0.41
CA VAL A 240 5.03 -6.87 -1.44
C VAL A 240 5.25 -8.37 -1.48
N LEU A 241 4.16 -9.13 -1.35
CA LEU A 241 4.18 -10.59 -1.42
C LEU A 241 3.63 -11.02 -2.78
N SER A 242 4.53 -11.38 -3.70
CA SER A 242 4.17 -12.05 -4.95
C SER A 242 3.89 -13.53 -4.69
N ARG A 243 2.99 -14.11 -5.50
CA ARG A 243 2.86 -15.57 -5.61
C ARG A 243 4.00 -16.15 -6.43
#